data_AF-A0A6A6H2A9-F1
#
_entry.id   AF-A0A6A6H2A9-F1
#
_cell.length_a   1.000
_cell.length_b   1.000
_cell.length_c   1.000
_cell.angle_alpha   90.00
_cell.angle_beta   90.00
_cell.angle_gamma   90.00
#
_symmetry.space_group_name_H-M   'P 1'
#
loop_
_entity.id
_entity.type
_entity.pdbx_description
1 polymer ?
#
loop_
_entity_poly.entity_id
_entity_poly.type
_entity_poly.pdbx_seq_one_letter_code
_entity_poly.pdbx_strand_id
1 'polypeptide(L)'
;MYLWEDDPDVVHAMLHYLYNFDYNDKAVDEHGSVSCMPFNIRVFCLAHKYDIEPLKIFARGRFKDLAAQSPAGDGFSRAVKLLYEGTVDTGAHEKKMRADLVEYAKAHYQALVNEDSGFLNVFVDVLGFGADYAAALKTNR
;
A
#
# COMPACT_ATOMS: atom_id res chain seq x y z
N MET A 1 21.99 -9.23 -1.03
CA MET A 1 20.79 -8.48 -1.44
C MET A 1 21.08 -7.91 -2.81
N TYR A 2 20.38 -8.38 -3.84
CA TYR A 2 20.65 -7.99 -5.22
C TYR A 2 19.45 -7.25 -5.83
N LEU A 3 19.73 -6.11 -6.45
CA LEU A 3 18.72 -5.22 -7.04
C LEU A 3 17.94 -5.84 -8.20
N TRP A 4 18.52 -6.83 -8.89
CA TRP A 4 17.92 -7.48 -10.05
C TRP A 4 16.80 -8.49 -9.71
N GLU A 5 16.63 -8.81 -8.43
CA GLU A 5 15.53 -9.66 -7.95
C GLU A 5 14.24 -8.85 -7.69
N ASP A 6 14.35 -7.52 -7.61
CA ASP A 6 13.22 -6.63 -7.36
C ASP A 6 12.55 -6.19 -8.68
N ASP A 7 11.28 -5.81 -8.56
CA ASP A 7 10.47 -5.29 -9.66
C ASP A 7 11.16 -4.05 -10.30
N PRO A 8 11.55 -4.11 -11.59
CA PRO A 8 12.27 -3.02 -12.27
C PRO A 8 11.55 -1.68 -12.20
N ASP A 9 10.21 -1.67 -12.23
CA ASP A 9 9.43 -0.42 -12.22
C ASP A 9 9.48 0.24 -10.84
N VAL A 10 9.46 -0.58 -9.78
CA VAL A 10 9.55 -0.11 -8.40
C VAL A 10 10.97 0.37 -8.09
N VAL A 11 11.98 -0.33 -8.61
CA VAL A 11 13.39 0.11 -8.55
C VAL A 11 13.58 1.42 -9.30
N HIS A 12 12.97 1.56 -10.48
CA HIS A 12 13.03 2.79 -11.24
C HIS A 12 12.41 3.96 -10.47
N ALA A 13 11.26 3.75 -9.82
CA ALA A 13 10.64 4.77 -8.96
C ALA A 13 11.54 5.13 -7.76
N MET A 14 12.18 4.15 -7.12
CA MET A 14 13.15 4.41 -6.05
C MET A 14 14.32 5.25 -6.54
N LEU A 15 14.93 4.90 -7.68
CA LEU A 15 16.03 5.67 -8.26
C LEU A 15 15.58 7.08 -8.65
N HIS A 16 14.42 7.22 -9.30
CA HIS A 16 13.88 8.52 -9.67
C HIS A 16 13.66 9.41 -8.44
N TYR A 17 13.17 8.85 -7.33
CA TYR A 17 13.05 9.56 -6.06
C TYR A 17 14.41 9.97 -5.50
N LEU A 18 15.42 9.11 -5.52
CA LEU A 18 16.75 9.46 -4.99
C LEU A 18 17.40 10.62 -5.73
N TYR A 19 17.12 10.77 -7.02
CA TYR A 19 17.68 11.87 -7.84
C TYR A 19 16.79 13.12 -7.90
N ASN A 20 15.46 12.97 -7.78
CA ASN A 20 14.51 14.07 -8.04
C ASN A 20 13.57 14.38 -6.86
N PHE A 21 13.64 13.61 -5.77
CA PHE A 21 12.72 13.66 -4.63
C PHE A 21 11.24 13.46 -4.99
N ASP A 22 10.97 12.81 -6.13
CA ASP A 22 9.62 12.49 -6.63
C ASP A 22 9.70 11.21 -7.48
N TYR A 23 8.57 10.54 -7.72
CA TYR A 23 8.45 9.48 -8.70
C TYR A 23 7.07 9.44 -9.34
N ASN A 24 7.01 8.91 -10.57
CA ASN A 24 5.74 8.71 -11.26
C ASN A 24 5.03 7.48 -10.69
N ASP A 25 3.87 7.70 -10.07
CA ASP A 25 3.01 6.68 -9.49
C ASP A 25 1.89 6.19 -10.43
N LYS A 26 1.84 6.73 -11.65
CA LYS A 26 0.89 6.31 -12.71
C LYS A 26 1.40 5.08 -13.48
N ALA A 27 1.99 4.12 -12.77
CA ALA A 27 2.50 2.91 -13.39
C ALA A 27 1.32 2.14 -14.02
N VAL A 28 1.43 1.86 -15.31
CA VAL A 28 0.47 1.05 -16.06
C VAL A 28 0.92 -0.40 -15.92
N ASP A 29 0.04 -1.29 -15.50
CA ASP A 29 0.36 -2.71 -15.49
C ASP A 29 0.48 -3.28 -16.93
N GLU A 30 0.98 -4.51 -17.04
CA GLU A 30 1.11 -5.26 -18.30
C GLU A 30 -0.22 -5.45 -19.06
N HIS A 31 -1.36 -5.21 -18.40
CA HIS A 31 -2.71 -5.28 -18.95
C HIS A 31 -3.29 -3.91 -19.33
N GLY A 32 -2.52 -2.82 -19.19
CA GLY A 32 -2.98 -1.46 -19.49
C GLY A 32 -3.80 -0.81 -18.38
N SER A 33 -3.95 -1.49 -17.23
CA SER A 33 -4.65 -0.97 -16.06
C SER A 33 -3.69 -0.17 -15.20
N VAL A 34 -4.01 1.11 -14.98
CA VAL A 34 -3.24 1.96 -14.07
C VAL A 34 -3.64 1.57 -12.66
N SER A 35 -2.73 0.90 -11.93
CA SER A 35 -2.95 0.55 -10.53
C SER A 35 -1.95 1.23 -9.60
N CYS A 36 -2.33 2.38 -9.07
CA CYS A 36 -1.47 3.28 -8.31
C CYS A 36 -1.33 2.82 -6.84
N MET A 37 -2.38 2.31 -6.20
CA MET A 37 -2.30 1.94 -4.78
C MET A 37 -1.31 0.79 -4.52
N PRO A 38 -1.38 -0.36 -5.22
CA PRO A 38 -0.42 -1.45 -5.03
C PRO A 38 0.99 -1.02 -5.39
N PHE A 39 1.16 -0.14 -6.39
CA PHE A 39 2.47 0.37 -6.78
C PHE A 39 3.13 1.16 -5.65
N ASN A 40 2.43 2.13 -5.05
CA ASN A 40 2.94 2.90 -3.92
C ASN A 40 3.26 2.01 -2.70
N ILE A 41 2.47 0.95 -2.45
CA ILE A 41 2.80 -0.05 -1.43
C ILE A 41 4.08 -0.82 -1.78
N ARG A 42 4.28 -1.23 -3.03
CA ARG A 42 5.54 -1.89 -3.42
C ARG A 42 6.74 -0.97 -3.24
N VAL A 43 6.61 0.31 -3.59
CA VAL A 43 7.67 1.30 -3.35
C VAL A 43 7.93 1.45 -1.86
N PHE A 44 6.90 1.44 -1.02
CA PHE A 44 7.03 1.43 0.44
C PHE A 44 7.78 0.18 0.95
N CYS A 45 7.41 -1.02 0.48
CA CYS A 45 8.07 -2.27 0.86
C CYS A 45 9.53 -2.31 0.36
N LEU A 46 9.81 -1.79 -0.83
CA LEU A 46 11.17 -1.65 -1.35
C LEU A 46 11.98 -0.68 -0.47
N ALA A 47 11.40 0.47 -0.14
CA ALA A 47 12.02 1.43 0.77
C ALA A 47 12.30 0.81 2.16
N HIS A 48 11.44 -0.08 2.64
CA HIS A 48 11.70 -0.90 3.82
C HIS A 48 12.87 -1.86 3.64
N LYS A 49 12.90 -2.60 2.54
CA LYS A 49 13.98 -3.54 2.23
C LYS A 49 15.36 -2.85 2.17
N TYR A 50 15.43 -1.65 1.59
CA TYR A 50 16.66 -0.87 1.40
C TYR A 50 16.93 0.19 2.49
N ASP A 51 16.11 0.23 3.56
CA ASP A 51 16.22 1.17 4.68
C ASP A 51 16.23 2.67 4.28
N ILE A 52 15.36 3.04 3.33
CA ILE A 52 15.21 4.40 2.81
C ILE A 52 14.00 5.08 3.46
N GLU A 53 14.16 5.54 4.70
CA GLU A 53 13.07 6.15 5.48
C GLU A 53 12.33 7.32 4.80
N PRO A 54 13.02 8.29 4.14
CA PRO A 54 12.32 9.37 3.42
C PRO A 54 11.37 8.86 2.33
N LEU A 55 11.75 7.77 1.64
CA LEU A 55 10.93 7.16 0.59
C LEU A 55 9.70 6.45 1.17
N LYS A 56 9.81 5.82 2.35
CA LYS A 56 8.64 5.26 3.06
C LYS A 56 7.61 6.35 3.36
N ILE A 57 8.06 7.48 3.91
CA ILE A 57 7.19 8.61 4.24
C ILE A 57 6.52 9.15 2.97
N PHE A 58 7.30 9.31 1.89
CA PHE A 58 6.82 9.81 0.62
C PHE A 58 5.77 8.87 -0.02
N ALA A 59 6.07 7.57 -0.14
CA ALA A 59 5.16 6.58 -0.72
C ALA A 59 3.85 6.46 0.08
N ARG A 60 3.92 6.54 1.42
CA ARG A 60 2.74 6.62 2.29
C ARG A 60 1.90 7.86 2.00
N GLY A 61 2.53 9.02 1.79
CA GLY A 61 1.85 10.26 1.42
C GLY A 61 1.09 10.11 0.10
N ARG A 62 1.76 9.60 -0.93
CA ARG A 62 1.16 9.35 -2.25
C ARG A 62 -0.03 8.40 -2.18
N PHE A 63 0.09 7.31 -1.42
CA PHE A 63 -1.05 6.41 -1.19
C PHE A 63 -2.27 7.15 -0.62
N LYS A 64 -2.09 8.02 0.37
CA LYS A 64 -3.19 8.80 0.95
C LYS A 64 -3.81 9.78 -0.03
N ASP A 65 -2.99 10.46 -0.82
CA ASP A 65 -3.47 11.41 -1.84
C ASP A 65 -4.29 10.69 -2.92
N LEU A 66 -3.88 9.48 -3.31
CA LEU A 66 -4.58 8.64 -4.27
C LEU A 66 -5.87 8.06 -3.69
N ALA A 67 -5.82 7.58 -2.44
CA ALA A 67 -6.98 7.13 -1.70
C ALA A 67 -8.07 8.21 -1.60
N ALA A 68 -7.69 9.49 -1.44
CA ALA A 68 -8.65 10.59 -1.45
C ALA A 68 -9.27 10.84 -2.84
N GLN A 69 -8.59 10.45 -3.93
CA GLN A 69 -9.01 10.72 -5.31
C GLN A 69 -9.78 9.55 -5.95
N SER A 70 -9.51 8.30 -5.56
CA SER A 70 -10.13 7.10 -6.14
C SER A 70 -10.67 6.17 -5.05
N PRO A 71 -11.96 6.28 -4.70
CA PRO A 71 -12.53 5.63 -3.51
C PRO A 71 -12.65 4.10 -3.56
N ALA A 72 -12.54 3.45 -4.72
CA ALA A 72 -13.08 2.09 -4.82
C ALA A 72 -12.52 1.17 -5.93
N GLY A 73 -11.62 1.64 -6.81
CA GLY A 73 -11.30 0.91 -8.04
C GLY A 73 -9.81 0.68 -8.32
N ASP A 74 -8.94 0.56 -7.31
CA ASP A 74 -7.50 0.47 -7.55
C ASP A 74 -6.78 -0.61 -6.71
N GLY A 75 -7.23 -1.86 -6.81
CA GLY A 75 -6.47 -3.00 -6.28
C GLY A 75 -6.16 -2.92 -4.78
N PHE A 76 -7.04 -2.29 -3.99
CA PHE A 76 -6.84 -2.11 -2.56
C PHE A 76 -6.57 -3.45 -1.85
N SER A 77 -7.32 -4.50 -2.20
CA SER A 77 -7.12 -5.83 -1.66
C SER A 77 -5.71 -6.37 -1.91
N ARG A 78 -5.16 -6.14 -3.11
CA ARG A 78 -3.78 -6.47 -3.46
C ARG A 78 -2.79 -5.61 -2.69
N ALA A 79 -3.07 -4.32 -2.54
CA ALA A 79 -2.25 -3.38 -1.78
C ALA A 79 -2.11 -3.81 -0.30
N VAL A 80 -3.21 -4.25 0.34
CA VAL A 80 -3.19 -4.79 1.70
C VAL A 80 -2.33 -6.05 1.77
N LYS A 81 -2.56 -7.03 0.89
CA LYS A 81 -1.77 -8.27 0.86
C LYS A 81 -0.26 -7.98 0.76
N LEU A 82 0.12 -7.13 -0.19
CA LEU A 82 1.52 -6.74 -0.41
C LEU A 82 2.16 -6.08 0.82
N LEU A 83 1.43 -5.23 1.55
CA LEU A 83 1.99 -4.58 2.74
C LEU A 83 2.23 -5.59 3.87
N TYR A 84 1.25 -6.43 4.15
CA TYR A 84 1.32 -7.37 5.28
C TYR A 84 2.29 -8.53 5.02
N GLU A 85 2.49 -8.91 3.75
CA GLU A 85 3.51 -9.88 3.35
C GLU A 85 4.92 -9.25 3.26
N GLY A 86 5.01 -8.01 2.77
CA GLY A 86 6.28 -7.32 2.50
C GLY A 86 6.90 -6.59 3.70
N THR A 87 6.17 -6.44 4.80
CA THR A 87 6.67 -5.77 6.01
C THR A 87 6.50 -6.65 7.25
N VAL A 88 7.60 -6.94 7.94
CA VAL A 88 7.54 -7.49 9.30
C VAL A 88 7.08 -6.38 10.23
N ASP A 89 6.21 -6.68 11.19
CA ASP A 89 5.45 -5.72 12.00
C ASP A 89 6.29 -4.97 13.07
N THR A 90 7.45 -4.46 12.67
CA THR A 90 8.52 -4.07 13.60
C THR A 90 8.75 -2.56 13.70
N GLY A 91 8.30 -1.75 12.73
CA GLY A 91 8.61 -0.33 12.68
C GLY A 91 7.41 0.63 12.81
N ALA A 92 7.70 1.89 13.16
CA ALA A 92 6.68 2.91 13.38
C ALA A 92 5.99 3.38 12.08
N HIS A 93 6.68 3.30 10.94
CA HIS A 93 6.13 3.71 9.64
C HIS A 93 5.19 2.65 9.06
N GLU A 94 5.51 1.37 9.27
CA GLU A 94 4.74 0.20 8.89
C GLU A 94 3.40 0.20 9.65
N LYS A 95 3.46 0.42 10.98
CA LYS A 95 2.24 0.57 11.81
C LYS A 95 1.36 1.73 11.34
N LYS A 96 1.97 2.88 11.02
CA LYS A 96 1.24 4.03 10.48
C LYS A 96 0.62 3.74 9.11
N MET A 97 1.33 3.01 8.24
CA MET A 97 0.82 2.62 6.93
C MET A 97 -0.36 1.64 7.03
N ARG A 98 -0.26 0.65 7.94
CA ARG A 98 -1.35 -0.28 8.25
C ARG A 98 -2.58 0.44 8.81
N ALA A 99 -2.37 1.38 9.73
CA ALA A 99 -3.44 2.20 10.27
C ALA A 99 -4.13 3.02 9.18
N ASP A 100 -3.39 3.61 8.23
CA ASP A 100 -3.97 4.34 7.11
C ASP A 100 -4.81 3.43 6.18
N LEU A 101 -4.36 2.21 5.89
CA LEU A 101 -5.15 1.23 5.12
C LEU A 101 -6.44 0.84 5.84
N VAL A 102 -6.38 0.65 7.15
CA VAL A 102 -7.56 0.29 7.96
C VAL A 102 -8.55 1.45 8.02
N GLU A 103 -8.08 2.68 8.23
CA GLU A 103 -8.95 3.87 8.21
C GLU A 103 -9.58 4.08 6.83
N TYR A 104 -8.82 3.86 5.75
CA TYR A 104 -9.35 3.88 4.40
C TYR A 104 -10.44 2.81 4.20
N ALA A 105 -10.18 1.57 4.61
CA ALA A 105 -11.15 0.48 4.52
C ALA A 105 -12.44 0.77 5.30
N LYS A 106 -12.34 1.41 6.47
CA LYS A 106 -13.50 1.85 7.26
C LYS A 106 -14.30 2.93 6.54
N ALA A 107 -13.63 3.96 6.02
CA ALA A 107 -14.27 5.07 5.33
C ALA A 107 -14.98 4.64 4.04
N HIS A 108 -14.44 3.64 3.33
CA HIS A 108 -14.91 3.23 2.01
C HIS A 108 -15.46 1.81 1.97
N TYR A 109 -15.86 1.24 3.11
CA TYR A 109 -16.28 -0.16 3.24
C TYR A 109 -17.31 -0.59 2.19
N GLN A 110 -18.39 0.19 2.03
CA GLN A 110 -19.46 -0.15 1.08
C GLN A 110 -18.97 -0.17 -0.37
N ALA A 111 -18.09 0.77 -0.73
CA ALA A 111 -17.57 0.86 -2.09
C ALA A 111 -16.57 -0.27 -2.36
N LEU A 112 -15.69 -0.58 -1.40
CA LEU A 112 -14.76 -1.70 -1.49
C LEU A 112 -15.45 -3.05 -1.60
N VAL A 113 -16.56 -3.27 -0.89
CA VAL A 113 -17.34 -4.52 -1.00
C VAL A 113 -17.97 -4.68 -2.38
N ASN A 114 -18.38 -3.58 -3.03
CA ASN A 114 -19.06 -3.62 -4.32
C ASN A 114 -18.09 -3.63 -5.51
N GLU A 115 -16.96 -2.94 -5.39
CA GLU A 115 -16.04 -2.67 -6.50
C GLU A 115 -14.74 -3.49 -6.44
N ASP A 116 -14.27 -3.87 -5.24
CA ASP A 116 -13.11 -4.73 -5.04
C ASP A 116 -13.54 -6.14 -4.62
N SER A 117 -13.75 -7.00 -5.60
CA SER A 117 -14.12 -8.42 -5.37
C SER A 117 -13.13 -9.18 -4.46
N GLY A 118 -11.88 -8.73 -4.36
CA GLY A 118 -10.87 -9.31 -3.50
C GLY A 118 -10.93 -8.84 -2.04
N PHE A 119 -11.63 -7.74 -1.74
CA PHE A 119 -11.60 -7.10 -0.42
C PHE A 119 -12.06 -8.01 0.71
N LEU A 120 -13.18 -8.72 0.54
CA LEU A 120 -13.68 -9.65 1.57
C LEU A 120 -12.72 -10.81 1.81
N ASN A 121 -12.00 -11.26 0.77
CA ASN A 121 -11.01 -12.34 0.91
C ASN A 121 -9.79 -11.90 1.72
N VAL A 122 -9.46 -10.60 1.76
CA VAL A 122 -8.34 -10.09 2.57
C VAL A 122 -8.52 -10.39 4.06
N PHE A 123 -9.76 -10.38 4.58
CA PHE A 123 -10.02 -10.70 5.98
C PHE A 123 -9.70 -12.16 6.34
N VAL A 124 -9.74 -13.05 5.34
CA VAL A 124 -9.42 -14.48 5.51
C VAL A 124 -7.94 -14.73 5.26
N ASP A 125 -7.41 -14.16 4.18
CA ASP A 125 -6.03 -14.39 3.72
C ASP A 125 -5.01 -13.66 4.60
N VAL A 126 -5.36 -12.49 5.12
CA VAL A 126 -4.46 -11.60 5.88
C VAL A 126 -5.01 -11.41 7.29
N LEU A 127 -4.77 -12.39 8.14
CA LEU A 127 -5.23 -12.37 9.55
C LEU A 127 -4.78 -11.11 10.30
N GLY A 128 -3.58 -10.59 10.00
CA GLY A 128 -3.08 -9.35 10.57
C GLY A 128 -3.97 -8.14 10.25
N PHE A 129 -4.44 -8.03 9.01
CA PHE A 129 -5.36 -6.96 8.62
C PHE A 129 -6.70 -7.08 9.33
N GLY A 130 -7.26 -8.29 9.41
CA GLY A 130 -8.50 -8.54 10.15
C GLY A 130 -8.39 -8.15 11.64
N ALA A 131 -7.26 -8.46 12.28
CA ALA A 131 -6.99 -8.08 13.67
C ALA A 131 -6.88 -6.56 13.84
N ASP A 132 -6.14 -5.88 12.98
CA ASP A 132 -5.97 -4.43 12.99
C ASP A 132 -7.31 -3.71 12.74
N TYR A 133 -8.10 -4.20 11.79
CA TYR A 133 -9.44 -3.68 11.50
C TYR A 133 -10.38 -3.83 12.70
N ALA A 134 -10.41 -5.02 13.32
CA ALA A 134 -11.21 -5.26 14.52
C ALA A 134 -10.77 -4.41 15.72
N ALA A 135 -9.45 -4.17 15.86
CA ALA A 135 -8.92 -3.28 16.89
C ALA A 135 -9.36 -1.82 16.65
N ALA A 136 -9.29 -1.34 15.40
CA ALA A 136 -9.69 0.01 15.04
C ALA A 136 -11.20 0.29 15.25
N LEU A 137 -12.05 -0.74 15.20
CA LEU A 137 -13.47 -0.61 15.55
C LEU A 137 -13.70 -0.43 17.06
N LYS A 138 -12.83 -0.99 17.92
CA LYS A 138 -12.94 -0.89 19.38
C LYS A 138 -12.54 0.48 19.92
N THR A 139 -11.64 1.18 19.25
CA THR A 139 -11.10 2.47 19.69
C THR A 139 -12.07 3.65 19.48
N ASN A 140 -13.22 3.43 18.85
CA ASN A 140 -14.24 4.45 18.58
C ASN A 140 -15.25 4.64 19.74
N ARG A 141 -14.82 4.40 20.99
CA ARG A 141 -15.65 4.49 22.21
C ARG A 141 -15.13 5.53 23.19
#